data_AF-A0A3D3T927-F1
#
_entry.id   AF-A0A3D3T927-F1
#
_cell.length_a   1.000
_cell.length_b   1.000
_cell.length_c   1.000
_cell.angle_alpha   90.00
_cell.angle_beta   90.00
_cell.angle_gamma   90.00
#
_symmetry.space_group_name_H-M   'P 1'
#
loop_
_entity.id
_entity.type
_entity.pdbx_description
1 polymer ?
#
loop_
_entity_poly.entity_id
_entity_poly.type
_entity_poly.pdbx_seq_one_letter_code
_entity_poly.pdbx_strand_id
1 'polypeptide(L)'
;MNEPAFQYINTNGVTLRTVVKGKGPLVILLHGFPEFWHLWRHQIDPIVEAGFQVAVPDQRGYAGSEAPEAIEDYDILHLTADVVGIADALGHDDFTVIGQDWGCIVAWHTALLYPDRVSAVMGLSVPYWGRAETPDA
;
A
#
# COMPACT_ATOMS: atom_id res chain seq x y z
N MET A 1 -15.20 5.89 18.01
CA MET A 1 -14.65 4.77 17.21
C MET A 1 -13.67 4.04 18.11
N ASN A 2 -13.76 2.71 18.22
CA ASN A 2 -12.69 1.94 18.87
C ASN A 2 -11.42 2.12 18.02
N GLU A 3 -10.27 2.29 18.66
CA GLU A 3 -8.99 2.30 17.95
C GLU A 3 -8.80 0.97 17.21
N PRO A 4 -8.38 0.98 15.93
CA PRO A 4 -8.11 -0.28 15.23
C PRO A 4 -6.92 -0.98 15.89
N ALA A 5 -7.01 -2.31 15.99
CA ALA A 5 -5.87 -3.11 16.38
C ALA A 5 -4.86 -3.14 15.22
N PHE A 6 -3.69 -2.56 15.44
CA PHE A 6 -2.60 -2.61 14.48
C PHE A 6 -1.86 -3.95 14.57
N GLN A 7 -1.44 -4.45 13.41
CA GLN A 7 -0.42 -5.49 13.28
C GLN A 7 0.89 -4.84 12.84
N TYR A 8 2.01 -5.35 13.33
CA TYR A 8 3.34 -4.93 12.90
C TYR A 8 3.89 -6.01 11.97
N ILE A 9 3.96 -5.69 10.68
CA ILE A 9 4.34 -6.63 9.63
C ILE A 9 5.80 -6.39 9.27
N ASN A 10 6.63 -7.43 9.42
CA ASN A 10 8.01 -7.41 8.95
C ASN A 10 8.01 -7.72 7.45
N THR A 11 8.48 -6.77 6.64
CA THR A 11 8.51 -6.86 5.18
C THR A 11 9.71 -6.09 4.65
N ASN A 12 10.42 -6.63 3.66
CA ASN A 12 11.49 -5.92 2.95
C ASN A 12 12.49 -5.16 3.86
N GLY A 13 12.90 -5.82 4.95
CA GLY A 13 13.86 -5.28 5.91
C GLY A 13 13.33 -4.19 6.86
N VAL A 14 12.02 -3.90 6.85
CA VAL A 14 11.37 -2.92 7.74
C VAL A 14 10.14 -3.50 8.44
N THR A 15 9.75 -2.86 9.55
CA THR A 15 8.50 -3.14 10.25
C THR A 15 7.44 -2.08 9.92
N LEU A 16 6.32 -2.49 9.33
CA LEU A 16 5.22 -1.61 8.98
C LEU A 16 4.00 -1.80 9.91
N ARG A 17 3.56 -0.71 10.53
CA ARG A 17 2.32 -0.65 11.31
C ARG A 17 1.13 -0.64 10.38
N THR A 18 0.32 -1.69 10.43
CA THR A 18 -0.73 -1.97 9.46
C THR A 18 -2.05 -2.26 10.14
N VAL A 19 -3.13 -1.60 9.72
CA VAL A 19 -4.50 -2.03 10.08
C VAL A 19 -4.87 -3.21 9.20
N VAL A 20 -5.20 -4.35 9.79
CA VAL A 20 -5.67 -5.54 9.07
C VAL A 20 -7.06 -5.91 9.57
N LYS A 21 -8.05 -5.98 8.66
CA LYS A 21 -9.44 -6.28 9.03
C LYS A 21 -10.13 -7.10 7.94
N GLY A 22 -11.08 -7.96 8.34
CA GLY A 22 -11.86 -8.79 7.42
C GLY A 22 -11.17 -10.10 7.06
N LYS A 23 -11.79 -10.83 6.13
CA LYS A 23 -11.34 -12.10 5.56
C LYS A 23 -11.84 -12.18 4.12
N GLY A 24 -11.09 -12.84 3.24
CA GLY A 24 -11.41 -12.94 1.82
C GLY A 24 -10.25 -12.42 0.97
N PRO A 25 -10.47 -12.11 -0.32
CA PRO A 25 -9.44 -11.53 -1.19
C PRO A 25 -8.85 -10.25 -0.59
N LEU A 26 -7.54 -10.06 -0.76
CA LEU A 26 -6.81 -8.95 -0.15
C LEU A 26 -6.92 -7.66 -0.96
N VAL A 27 -7.20 -6.56 -0.25
CA VAL A 27 -7.11 -5.19 -0.76
C VAL A 27 -6.12 -4.40 0.10
N ILE A 28 -5.03 -3.92 -0.50
CA ILE A 28 -4.05 -3.05 0.17
C ILE A 28 -4.35 -1.59 -0.17
N LEU A 29 -4.54 -0.75 0.84
CA LEU A 29 -4.88 0.67 0.70
C LEU A 29 -3.67 1.55 1.09
N LEU A 30 -3.14 2.33 0.14
CA LEU A 30 -1.93 3.13 0.29
C LEU A 30 -2.28 4.63 0.36
N HIS A 31 -1.93 5.28 1.45
CA HIS A 31 -2.15 6.73 1.65
C HIS A 31 -1.16 7.59 0.86
N GLY A 32 -1.38 8.90 0.84
CA GLY A 32 -0.51 9.88 0.21
C GLY A 32 0.43 10.63 1.15
N PHE A 33 0.95 11.75 0.65
CA PHE A 33 1.66 12.74 1.45
C PHE A 33 0.77 13.96 1.74
N PRO A 34 0.78 14.56 2.95
CA PRO A 34 1.34 14.08 4.21
C PRO A 34 0.27 13.38 5.06
N GLU A 35 -0.06 12.13 4.71
CA GLU A 35 -1.17 11.38 5.30
C GLU A 35 -0.69 10.13 6.06
N PHE A 36 -1.62 9.30 6.52
CA PHE A 36 -1.38 8.01 7.20
C PHE A 36 -2.63 7.13 7.11
N TRP A 37 -2.64 5.93 7.71
CA TRP A 37 -3.71 4.94 7.59
C TRP A 37 -5.13 5.52 7.77
N HIS A 38 -5.26 6.55 8.60
CA HIS A 38 -6.54 7.14 8.99
C HIS A 38 -7.28 7.82 7.85
N LEU A 39 -6.62 8.11 6.72
CA LEU A 39 -7.26 8.52 5.47
C LEU A 39 -8.37 7.54 5.09
N TRP A 40 -8.08 6.24 5.20
CA TRP A 40 -8.92 5.15 4.71
C TRP A 40 -9.99 4.68 5.71
N ARG A 41 -10.13 5.35 6.87
CA ARG A 41 -11.05 4.93 7.95
C ARG A 41 -12.50 4.73 7.48
N HIS A 42 -12.92 5.43 6.43
CA HIS A 42 -14.28 5.34 5.88
C HIS A 42 -14.41 4.26 4.80
N GLN A 43 -13.31 3.74 4.27
CA GLN A 43 -13.28 2.70 3.25
C GLN A 43 -13.08 1.31 3.86
N ILE A 44 -12.39 1.21 5.00
CA ILE A 44 -12.10 -0.05 5.69
C ILE A 44 -13.39 -0.87 5.91
N ASP A 45 -14.38 -0.31 6.60
CA ASP A 45 -15.58 -1.08 6.99
C ASP A 45 -16.43 -1.49 5.79
N PRO A 46 -16.76 -0.61 4.82
CA PRO A 46 -17.51 -1.01 3.62
C PRO A 46 -16.82 -2.09 2.78
N ILE A 47 -15.49 -2.05 2.65
CA ILE A 47 -14.75 -3.07 1.88
C ILE A 47 -14.77 -4.42 2.62
N VAL A 48 -14.62 -4.41 3.95
CA VAL A 48 -14.74 -5.62 4.77
C VAL A 48 -16.15 -6.21 4.71
N GLU A 49 -17.19 -5.37 4.79
CA GLU A 49 -18.59 -5.79 4.66
C GLU A 49 -18.90 -6.38 3.27
N ALA A 50 -18.18 -5.95 2.24
CA ALA A 50 -18.24 -6.53 0.90
C ALA A 50 -17.52 -7.89 0.76
N GLY A 51 -16.92 -8.41 1.83
CA GLY A 51 -16.32 -9.75 1.86
C GLY A 51 -14.82 -9.82 1.54
N PHE A 52 -14.12 -8.69 1.67
CA PHE A 52 -12.68 -8.61 1.45
C PHE A 52 -11.90 -8.57 2.78
N GLN A 53 -10.62 -8.92 2.70
CA GLN A 53 -9.65 -8.56 3.72
C GLN A 53 -8.97 -7.25 3.31
N VAL A 54 -8.85 -6.29 4.22
CA VAL A 54 -8.11 -5.05 3.98
C VAL A 54 -6.82 -5.03 4.78
N ALA A 55 -5.77 -4.49 4.17
CA ALA A 55 -4.54 -4.09 4.84
C ALA A 55 -4.26 -2.61 4.54
N VAL A 56 -4.09 -1.80 5.58
CA VAL A 56 -3.83 -0.35 5.47
C VAL A 56 -2.55 -0.04 6.24
N PRO A 57 -1.38 -0.09 5.59
CA PRO A 57 -0.13 0.28 6.23
C PRO A 57 -0.06 1.79 6.44
N ASP A 58 0.55 2.21 7.55
CA ASP A 58 1.39 3.39 7.47
C ASP A 58 2.61 3.01 6.63
N GLN A 59 2.82 3.69 5.50
CA GLN A 59 3.93 3.36 4.60
C GLN A 59 5.29 3.67 5.26
N ARG A 60 6.37 3.11 4.72
CA ARG A 60 7.74 3.37 5.16
C ARG A 60 7.98 4.87 5.38
N GLY A 61 8.49 5.23 6.55
CA GLY A 61 8.71 6.63 6.95
C GLY A 61 7.52 7.35 7.58
N TYR A 62 6.35 6.72 7.66
CA TYR A 62 5.15 7.37 8.18
C TYR A 62 4.70 6.83 9.53
N ALA A 63 4.28 7.75 10.38
CA ALA A 63 3.56 7.51 11.64
C ALA A 63 4.20 6.41 12.52
N GLY A 64 3.59 5.23 12.60
CA GLY A 64 4.06 4.13 13.46
C GLY A 64 4.92 3.09 12.76
N SER A 65 5.19 3.26 11.47
CA SER A 65 6.09 2.39 10.71
C SER A 65 7.55 2.85 10.85
N GLU A 66 8.47 1.92 10.61
CA GLU A 66 9.89 2.24 10.59
C GLU A 66 10.23 3.27 9.52
N ALA A 67 11.19 4.13 9.85
CA ALA A 67 11.66 5.24 9.03
C ALA A 67 13.19 5.14 8.88
N PRO A 68 13.68 4.38 7.89
CA PRO A 68 15.11 4.33 7.60
C PRO A 68 15.71 5.73 7.39
N GLU A 69 16.98 5.92 7.76
CA GLU A 69 17.64 7.24 7.67
C GLU A 69 18.10 7.58 6.25
N ALA A 70 18.49 6.58 5.46
CA ALA A 70 19.00 6.79 4.11
C ALA A 70 17.87 7.19 3.16
N ILE A 71 18.10 8.21 2.34
CA ILE A 71 17.10 8.71 1.39
C ILE A 71 16.82 7.66 0.31
N GLU A 72 17.85 6.91 -0.05
CA GLU A 72 17.82 5.84 -1.05
C GLU A 72 16.85 4.71 -0.67
N ASP A 73 16.58 4.52 0.62
CA ASP A 73 15.66 3.48 1.12
C ASP A 73 14.17 3.81 0.88
N TYR A 74 13.87 4.95 0.23
CA TYR A 74 12.52 5.41 -0.13
C TYR A 74 12.28 5.42 -1.64
N ASP A 75 13.16 4.78 -2.42
CA ASP A 75 12.92 4.63 -3.86
C ASP A 75 11.69 3.74 -4.16
N ILE A 76 11.21 3.80 -5.40
CA ILE A 76 10.00 3.08 -5.79
C ILE A 76 10.15 1.55 -5.70
N LEU A 77 11.36 1.01 -5.78
CA LEU A 77 11.60 -0.43 -5.68
C LEU A 77 11.39 -0.89 -4.23
N HIS A 78 11.90 -0.13 -3.26
CA HIS A 78 11.67 -0.40 -1.85
C HIS A 78 10.19 -0.27 -1.49
N LEU A 79 9.55 0.82 -1.90
CA LEU A 79 8.14 1.06 -1.55
C LEU A 79 7.20 0.01 -2.15
N THR A 80 7.47 -0.48 -3.35
CA THR A 80 6.64 -1.52 -3.98
C THR A 80 6.93 -2.92 -3.41
N ALA A 81 8.18 -3.21 -3.06
CA ALA A 81 8.55 -4.45 -2.37
C ALA A 81 7.91 -4.54 -0.97
N ASP A 82 7.80 -3.42 -0.25
CA ASP A 82 7.08 -3.35 1.03
C ASP A 82 5.63 -3.83 0.86
N VAL A 83 4.92 -3.38 -0.18
CA VAL A 83 3.52 -3.74 -0.50
C VAL A 83 3.38 -5.23 -0.79
N VAL A 84 4.25 -5.80 -1.61
CA VAL A 84 4.23 -7.24 -1.93
C VAL A 84 4.53 -8.07 -0.67
N GLY A 85 5.50 -7.66 0.14
CA GLY A 85 5.82 -8.38 1.36
C GLY A 85 4.72 -8.26 2.44
N ILE A 86 3.86 -7.24 2.41
CA ILE A 86 2.61 -7.24 3.21
C ILE A 86 1.69 -8.38 2.75
N ALA A 87 1.49 -8.56 1.44
CA ALA A 87 0.67 -9.64 0.91
C ALA A 87 1.26 -11.02 1.27
N ASP A 88 2.58 -11.19 1.13
CA ASP A 88 3.30 -12.42 1.50
C ASP A 88 3.12 -12.73 3.00
N ALA A 89 3.31 -11.74 3.87
CA ALA A 89 3.17 -11.91 5.31
C ALA A 89 1.73 -12.25 5.74
N LEU A 90 0.74 -11.84 4.95
CA LEU A 90 -0.66 -12.17 5.15
C LEU A 90 -1.09 -13.48 4.44
N GLY A 91 -0.18 -14.12 3.70
CA GLY A 91 -0.41 -15.39 3.02
C GLY A 91 -1.26 -15.30 1.75
N HIS A 92 -1.18 -14.18 1.02
CA HIS A 92 -1.90 -13.97 -0.24
C HIS A 92 -0.98 -14.03 -1.45
N ASP A 93 -1.32 -14.91 -2.39
CA ASP A 93 -0.60 -15.06 -3.67
C ASP A 93 -0.91 -13.89 -4.62
N ASP A 94 -2.10 -13.30 -4.55
CA ASP A 94 -2.47 -12.10 -5.31
C ASP A 94 -3.27 -11.10 -4.46
N PHE A 95 -3.34 -9.84 -4.90
CA PHE A 95 -4.07 -8.79 -4.21
C PHE A 95 -4.50 -7.65 -5.13
N THR A 96 -5.50 -6.89 -4.69
CA THR A 96 -5.85 -5.58 -5.25
C THR A 96 -5.09 -4.49 -4.51
N VAL A 97 -4.55 -3.50 -5.22
CA VAL A 97 -3.87 -2.35 -4.62
C VAL A 97 -4.55 -1.03 -5.01
N ILE A 98 -4.84 -0.20 -4.01
CA ILE A 98 -5.51 1.09 -4.18
C ILE A 98 -4.65 2.17 -3.57
N GLY A 99 -4.35 3.22 -4.35
CA GLY A 99 -3.52 4.34 -3.91
C GLY A 99 -4.25 5.68 -3.90
N GLN A 100 -3.78 6.62 -3.06
CA GLN A 100 -4.10 8.04 -3.12
C GLN A 100 -2.79 8.86 -3.13
N ASP A 101 -2.71 9.90 -3.96
CA ASP A 101 -1.52 10.78 -4.10
C ASP A 101 -0.21 9.98 -4.32
N TRP A 102 0.81 10.05 -3.45
CA TRP A 102 2.00 9.22 -3.53
C TRP A 102 1.70 7.72 -3.47
N GLY A 103 0.68 7.32 -2.72
CA GLY A 103 0.15 5.96 -2.73
C GLY A 103 -0.32 5.52 -4.12
N CYS A 104 -0.77 6.43 -4.99
CA CYS A 104 -1.04 6.09 -6.40
C CYS A 104 0.24 5.73 -7.13
N ILE A 105 1.30 6.53 -6.96
CA ILE A 105 2.59 6.29 -7.60
C ILE A 105 3.10 4.91 -7.20
N VAL A 106 3.03 4.56 -5.91
CA VAL A 106 3.37 3.22 -5.41
C VAL A 106 2.46 2.16 -6.01
N ALA A 107 1.13 2.32 -5.96
CA ALA A 107 0.17 1.35 -6.50
C ALA A 107 0.38 1.05 -7.99
N TRP A 108 0.60 2.09 -8.81
CA TRP A 108 0.88 1.92 -10.25
C TRP A 108 2.16 1.14 -10.48
N HIS A 109 3.24 1.46 -9.76
CA HIS A 109 4.51 0.75 -9.93
C HIS A 109 4.47 -0.66 -9.35
N THR A 110 3.71 -0.93 -8.28
CA THR A 110 3.49 -2.29 -7.80
C THR A 110 2.83 -3.14 -8.88
N ALA A 111 1.80 -2.61 -9.56
CA ALA A 111 1.12 -3.33 -10.64
C ALA A 111 2.04 -3.59 -11.85
N LEU A 112 2.94 -2.66 -12.17
CA LEU A 112 3.88 -2.80 -13.28
C LEU A 112 5.05 -3.75 -12.97
N LEU A 113 5.57 -3.71 -11.74
CA LEU A 113 6.72 -4.51 -11.32
C LEU A 113 6.32 -5.93 -10.91
N TYR A 114 5.08 -6.13 -10.45
CA TYR A 114 4.57 -7.41 -9.97
C TYR A 114 3.22 -7.76 -10.63
N PRO A 115 3.14 -7.83 -11.98
CA PRO A 115 1.88 -8.01 -12.70
C PRO A 115 1.20 -9.36 -12.38
N ASP A 116 1.97 -10.39 -12.03
CA ASP A 116 1.44 -11.70 -11.63
C ASP A 116 0.86 -11.72 -10.20
N ARG A 117 1.14 -10.68 -9.40
CA ARG A 117 0.68 -10.55 -8.01
C ARG A 117 -0.49 -9.58 -7.87
N VAL A 118 -0.64 -8.64 -8.78
CA VAL A 118 -1.66 -7.59 -8.69
C VAL A 118 -2.86 -7.94 -9.58
N SER A 119 -3.97 -8.35 -8.96
CA SER A 119 -5.19 -8.73 -9.66
C SER A 119 -6.01 -7.53 -10.16
N ALA A 120 -5.89 -6.39 -9.47
CA ALA A 120 -6.45 -5.11 -9.90
C ALA A 120 -5.72 -3.94 -9.25
N VAL A 121 -5.76 -2.77 -9.90
CA VAL A 121 -5.18 -1.52 -9.39
C VAL A 121 -6.13 -0.34 -9.57
N MET A 122 -6.19 0.54 -8.57
CA MET A 122 -6.96 1.78 -8.60
C MET A 122 -6.16 2.94 -8.00
N GLY A 123 -6.33 4.15 -8.52
CA GLY A 123 -5.73 5.37 -7.99
C GLY A 123 -6.73 6.50 -7.84
N LEU A 124 -6.55 7.31 -6.80
CA LEU A 124 -7.31 8.51 -6.51
C LEU A 124 -6.37 9.72 -6.49
N SER A 125 -6.69 10.79 -7.23
CA SER A 125 -5.87 12.01 -7.43
C SER A 125 -4.85 11.91 -8.56
N VAL A 126 -3.87 10.99 -8.49
CA VAL A 126 -2.72 11.00 -9.40
C VAL A 126 -2.85 9.91 -10.48
N PRO A 127 -3.05 10.27 -11.77
CA PRO A 127 -3.15 9.28 -12.83
C PRO A 127 -1.80 8.63 -13.13
N TYR A 128 -1.82 7.49 -13.82
CA TYR A 128 -0.62 6.92 -14.40
C TYR A 128 -0.24 7.68 -15.68
N TRP A 129 0.95 8.29 -15.69
CA TRP A 129 1.43 9.12 -16.80
C TRP A 129 2.25 8.33 -17.84
N GLY A 130 2.46 7.03 -17.64
CA GLY A 130 3.35 6.27 -18.50
C GLY A 130 4.81 6.68 -18.35
N ARG A 131 5.67 6.12 -19.20
CA ARG A 131 7.00 6.65 -19.42
C ARG A 131 6.89 7.79 -20.42
N ALA A 132 7.44 8.96 -20.10
CA ALA A 132 7.53 10.07 -21.04
C ALA A 132 8.19 9.58 -22.35
N GLU A 133 7.58 9.92 -23.50
CA GLU A 133 8.11 9.54 -24.81
C GLU A 133 9.49 10.16 -25.06
N THR A 134 9.76 11.30 -24.44
CA THR A 134 11.04 12.01 -24.48
C THR A 134 11.41 12.56 -23.10
N PRO A 135 12.71 12.71 -22.77
CA PRO A 135 13.17 13.17 -21.46
C PRO A 135 12.65 14.54 -21.00
N ASP A 136 12.23 15.39 -21.93
CA ASP A 136 11.85 16.80 -21.68
C ASP A 136 10.32 17.05 -21.76
N ALA A 137 9.50 16.00 -21.79
CA ALA A 137 8.03 16.09 -21.87
C ALA A 137 7.36 16.21 -20.50
#